data_AF-A0A1F9NFV9-F1
#
_entry.id   AF-A0A1F9NFV9-F1
#
_cell.length_a   1.000
_cell.length_b   1.000
_cell.length_c   1.000
_cell.angle_alpha   90.00
_cell.angle_beta   90.00
_cell.angle_gamma   90.00
#
_symmetry.space_group_name_H-M   'P 1'
#
loop_
_entity.id
_entity.type
_entity.pdbx_description
1 polymer ?
#
loop_
_entity_poly.entity_id
_entity_poly.type
_entity_poly.pdbx_seq_one_letter_code
_entity_poly.pdbx_strand_id
1 'polypeptide(L)'
;MVNDDIDIIGTAMISLTGYDDRLRMFVPLAHVSCRPTKTGVSFTWQGAWEYDPVSGSGSVRLRKDGRLTGKIRIKDGAESTFIAERTEEPDERIPEPPRFCDKWRRKW
;
A
#
# COMPACT_ATOMS: atom_id res chain seq x y z
N MET A 1 19.78 9.83 -19.66
CA MET A 1 19.52 8.81 -18.63
C MET A 1 18.50 9.42 -17.70
N VAL A 2 17.22 9.14 -17.94
CA VAL A 2 16.13 9.62 -17.09
C VAL A 2 15.87 8.46 -16.14
N ASN A 3 16.43 8.53 -14.94
CA ASN A 3 15.92 7.71 -13.85
C ASN A 3 14.65 8.44 -13.42
N ASP A 4 13.56 8.15 -14.13
CA ASP A 4 12.25 8.57 -13.67
C ASP A 4 12.09 7.96 -12.28
N ASP A 5 11.86 8.85 -11.33
CA ASP A 5 11.59 8.79 -9.89
C ASP A 5 10.51 7.80 -9.45
N ILE A 6 10.54 6.64 -10.08
CA ILE A 6 9.52 5.63 -10.01
C ILE A 6 9.87 4.78 -8.77
N ASP A 7 11.15 4.49 -8.49
CA ASP A 7 11.60 3.79 -7.27
C ASP A 7 11.76 4.65 -5.98
N ILE A 8 11.29 5.91 -5.92
CA ILE A 8 11.60 6.84 -4.78
C ILE A 8 11.36 6.22 -3.40
N ILE A 9 10.30 5.43 -3.25
CA ILE A 9 9.89 4.86 -1.97
C ILE A 9 10.18 3.37 -1.82
N GLY A 10 10.90 2.75 -2.76
CA GLY A 10 11.33 1.35 -2.70
C GLY A 10 10.24 0.33 -3.03
N THR A 11 10.53 -0.96 -2.79
CA THR A 11 9.66 -2.08 -3.16
C THR A 11 8.25 -1.97 -2.56
N ALA A 12 7.22 -2.19 -3.36
CA ALA A 12 5.84 -2.19 -2.86
C ALA A 12 5.62 -3.30 -1.83
N MET A 13 4.98 -2.97 -0.70
CA MET A 13 4.75 -3.87 0.43
C MET A 13 3.34 -3.70 1.00
N ILE A 14 2.74 -4.82 1.42
CA ILE A 14 1.49 -4.85 2.17
C ILE A 14 1.69 -5.69 3.44
N SER A 15 1.40 -5.10 4.60
CA SER A 15 1.49 -5.75 5.91
C SER A 15 0.08 -5.95 6.48
N LEU A 16 -0.26 -7.22 6.74
CA LEU A 16 -1.58 -7.67 7.20
C LEU A 16 -1.42 -8.41 8.53
N THR A 17 -1.39 -7.63 9.61
CA THR A 17 -1.18 -8.05 11.01
C THR A 17 -2.46 -8.12 11.82
N GLY A 18 -3.51 -7.39 11.41
CA GLY A 18 -4.76 -7.22 12.15
C GLY A 18 -4.74 -6.12 13.21
N TYR A 19 -3.64 -5.36 13.36
CA TYR A 19 -3.51 -4.26 14.33
C TYR A 19 -3.07 -2.94 13.69
N ASP A 20 -1.92 -2.90 13.03
CA ASP A 20 -1.36 -1.70 12.36
C ASP A 20 -1.05 -2.03 10.90
N ASP A 21 -2.10 -2.38 10.15
CA ASP A 21 -1.96 -2.82 8.77
C ASP A 21 -1.56 -1.64 7.87
N ARG A 22 -0.54 -1.87 7.05
CA ARG A 22 0.12 -0.83 6.26
C ARG A 22 0.31 -1.25 4.82
N LEU A 23 0.29 -0.25 3.94
CA LEU A 23 0.54 -0.39 2.52
C LEU A 23 1.55 0.67 2.09
N ARG A 24 2.63 0.21 1.47
CA ARG A 24 3.54 1.03 0.69
C ARG A 24 3.40 0.61 -0.76
N MET A 25 2.90 1.49 -1.61
CA MET A 25 3.03 1.32 -3.04
C MET A 25 4.13 2.23 -3.56
N PHE A 26 4.38 2.11 -4.85
CA PHE A 26 5.40 2.88 -5.54
C PHE A 26 5.26 4.40 -5.43
N VAL A 27 4.03 4.88 -5.20
CA VAL A 27 3.73 6.30 -5.20
C VAL A 27 2.94 6.72 -3.94
N PRO A 28 1.93 5.96 -3.45
CA PRO A 28 1.27 6.26 -2.17
C PRO A 28 1.72 5.38 -0.99
N LEU A 29 1.75 6.00 0.20
CA LEU A 29 1.77 5.34 1.51
C LEU A 29 0.36 5.35 2.10
N ALA A 30 -0.08 4.26 2.73
CA ALA A 30 -1.43 4.16 3.28
C ALA A 30 -1.52 3.27 4.53
N HIS A 31 -2.47 3.62 5.39
CA HIS A 31 -3.03 2.70 6.38
C HIS A 31 -4.07 1.80 5.72
N VAL A 32 -4.15 0.57 6.19
CA VAL A 32 -5.06 -0.44 5.69
C VAL A 32 -5.99 -0.90 6.81
N SER A 33 -7.24 -1.16 6.48
CA SER A 33 -8.18 -1.84 7.39
C SER A 33 -8.63 -3.13 6.74
N CYS A 34 -8.32 -4.24 7.40
CA CYS A 34 -8.47 -5.58 6.85
C CYS A 34 -9.69 -6.32 7.42
N ARG A 35 -10.34 -7.08 6.55
CA ARG A 35 -11.41 -8.02 6.89
C ARG A 35 -11.08 -9.39 6.31
N PRO A 36 -10.88 -10.41 7.15
CA PRO A 36 -10.74 -11.78 6.68
C PRO A 36 -11.97 -12.21 5.87
N THR A 37 -11.74 -13.03 4.85
CA THR A 37 -12.76 -13.67 4.03
C THR A 37 -12.46 -15.16 3.94
N LYS A 38 -13.41 -15.95 3.42
CA LYS A 38 -13.22 -17.41 3.29
C LYS A 38 -11.96 -17.82 2.50
N THR A 39 -11.49 -16.98 1.58
CA THR A 39 -10.41 -17.32 0.64
C THR A 39 -9.24 -16.32 0.65
N GLY A 40 -9.22 -15.39 1.61
CA GLY A 40 -8.19 -14.35 1.69
C GLY A 40 -8.64 -13.14 2.52
N VAL A 41 -8.26 -11.93 2.11
CA VAL A 41 -8.54 -10.69 2.84
C VAL A 41 -9.13 -9.65 1.90
N SER A 42 -10.19 -8.97 2.34
CA SER A 42 -10.67 -7.73 1.72
C SER A 42 -10.20 -6.56 2.58
N PHE A 43 -9.83 -5.45 1.95
CA PHE A 43 -9.34 -4.30 2.69
C PHE A 43 -9.77 -2.96 2.07
N THR A 44 -9.83 -1.94 2.91
CA THR A 44 -9.88 -0.53 2.51
C THR A 44 -8.59 0.14 2.93
N TRP A 45 -8.17 1.18 2.21
CA TRP A 45 -6.96 1.91 2.54
C TRP A 45 -7.15 3.42 2.42
N GLN A 46 -6.43 4.15 3.27
CA GLN A 46 -6.39 5.61 3.30
C GLN A 46 -4.93 6.05 3.38
N GLY A 47 -4.53 6.91 2.48
CA GLY A 47 -3.14 7.31 2.31
C GLY A 47 -3.01 8.69 1.71
N ALA A 48 -1.80 8.98 1.25
CA ALA A 48 -1.51 10.21 0.56
C ALA A 48 -0.56 9.98 -0.61
N TRP A 49 -0.79 10.74 -1.68
CA TRP A 49 0.11 10.90 -2.81
C TRP A 49 0.44 12.38 -2.92
N GLU A 50 1.74 12.74 -2.85
CA GLU A 50 2.16 14.15 -2.92
C GLU A 50 1.36 15.08 -2.00
N TYR A 51 1.12 14.62 -0.76
CA TYR A 51 0.34 15.31 0.28
C TYR A 51 -1.18 15.36 0.04
N ASP A 52 -1.67 14.94 -1.12
CA ASP A 52 -3.10 14.85 -1.41
C ASP A 52 -3.68 13.54 -0.88
N PRO A 53 -4.80 13.61 -0.13
CA PRO A 53 -5.42 12.43 0.44
C PRO A 53 -5.98 11.54 -0.66
N VAL A 54 -5.54 10.28 -0.67
CA VAL A 54 -6.04 9.25 -1.57
C VAL A 54 -6.58 8.07 -0.77
N SER A 55 -7.55 7.38 -1.33
CA SER A 55 -8.15 6.23 -0.67
C SER A 55 -8.60 5.20 -1.69
N GLY A 56 -8.93 4.01 -1.22
CA GLY A 56 -9.44 2.98 -2.08
C GLY A 56 -9.75 1.69 -1.36
N SER A 57 -9.85 0.63 -2.16
CA SER A 57 -10.14 -0.72 -1.68
C SER A 57 -9.29 -1.75 -2.39
N GLY A 58 -9.25 -2.96 -1.85
CA GLY A 58 -8.56 -4.06 -2.47
C GLY A 58 -8.96 -5.39 -1.87
N SER A 59 -8.43 -6.45 -2.47
CA SER A 59 -8.57 -7.80 -1.94
C SER A 59 -7.36 -8.63 -2.33
N VAL A 60 -7.01 -9.61 -1.51
CA VAL A 60 -5.98 -10.61 -1.78
C VAL A 60 -6.53 -12.00 -1.53
N ARG A 61 -6.10 -12.97 -2.34
CA ARG A 61 -6.41 -14.39 -2.19
C ARG A 61 -5.15 -15.23 -2.24
N LEU A 62 -5.10 -16.26 -1.41
CA LEU A 62 -4.02 -17.24 -1.43
C LEU A 62 -4.20 -18.22 -2.59
N ARG A 63 -3.16 -18.38 -3.40
CA ARG A 63 -3.10 -19.37 -4.46
C ARG A 63 -2.64 -20.72 -3.94
N LYS A 64 -2.85 -21.76 -4.76
CA LYS A 64 -2.36 -23.12 -4.49
C LYS A 64 -0.82 -23.21 -4.44
N ASP A 65 -0.12 -22.30 -5.12
CA ASP A 65 1.34 -22.21 -5.15
C ASP A 65 1.93 -21.45 -3.95
N GLY A 66 1.09 -21.01 -3.00
CA GLY A 66 1.50 -20.24 -1.82
C GLY A 66 1.66 -18.73 -2.07
N ARG A 67 1.52 -18.25 -3.31
CA ARG A 67 1.58 -16.81 -3.64
C ARG A 67 0.22 -16.14 -3.42
N LEU A 68 0.23 -14.82 -3.27
CA LEU A 68 -0.98 -14.02 -3.18
C LEU A 68 -1.34 -13.42 -4.55
N THR A 69 -2.61 -13.49 -4.93
CA THR A 69 -3.16 -12.64 -6.01
C THR A 69 -3.99 -11.55 -5.41
N GLY A 70 -3.71 -10.32 -5.78
CA GLY A 70 -4.44 -9.17 -5.31
C GLY A 70 -5.08 -8.36 -6.42
N LYS A 71 -6.06 -7.57 -6.00
CA LYS A 71 -6.61 -6.43 -6.72
C LYS A 71 -6.54 -5.21 -5.83
N ILE A 72 -6.19 -4.07 -6.40
CA ILE A 72 -6.31 -2.78 -5.74
C ILE A 72 -7.05 -1.80 -6.64
N ARG A 73 -7.86 -0.96 -6.03
CA ARG A 73 -8.60 0.12 -6.66
C ARG A 73 -8.30 1.42 -5.93
N ILE A 74 -8.02 2.48 -6.68
CA ILE A 74 -8.03 3.86 -6.21
C ILE A 74 -9.46 4.38 -6.36
N LYS A 75 -10.01 5.02 -5.33
CA LYS A 75 -11.33 5.64 -5.38
C LYS A 75 -11.35 6.68 -6.52
N ASP A 76 -12.37 6.61 -7.37
CA ASP A 76 -12.55 7.46 -8.54
C ASP A 76 -11.40 7.39 -9.57
N GLY A 77 -10.56 6.35 -9.47
CA GLY A 77 -9.38 6.16 -10.30
C GLY A 77 -9.28 4.75 -10.87
N ALA A 78 -8.04 4.33 -11.11
CA ALA A 78 -7.74 3.06 -11.74
C ALA A 78 -7.90 1.86 -10.78
N GLU A 79 -8.11 0.68 -11.39
CA GLU A 79 -8.00 -0.62 -10.74
C GLU A 79 -6.83 -1.38 -11.38
N SER A 80 -6.08 -2.10 -10.56
CA SER A 80 -4.96 -2.94 -11.01
C SER A 80 -4.92 -4.27 -10.25
N THR A 81 -4.25 -5.26 -10.86
CA THR A 81 -4.04 -6.59 -10.29
C THR A 81 -2.56 -6.83 -10.02
N PHE A 82 -2.23 -7.58 -8.97
CA PHE A 82 -0.84 -7.89 -8.62
C PHE A 82 -0.67 -9.31 -8.12
N ILE A 83 0.57 -9.80 -8.19
CA ILE A 83 1.02 -11.02 -7.53
C ILE A 83 2.01 -10.62 -6.43
N ALA A 84 1.86 -11.19 -5.25
CA ALA A 84 2.75 -10.95 -4.13
C ALA A 84 3.26 -12.27 -3.55
N GLU A 85 4.48 -12.21 -3.02
CA GLU A 85 5.11 -13.29 -2.28
C GLU A 85 5.18 -12.91 -0.81
N ARG A 86 5.16 -13.92 0.07
CA ARG A 86 5.36 -13.69 1.49
C ARG A 86 6.84 -13.39 1.73
N THR A 87 7.11 -12.32 2.47
CA THR A 87 8.45 -11.95 2.93
C THR A 87 8.50 -11.96 4.45
N GLU A 88 9.71 -11.99 5.00
CA GLU A 88 9.95 -11.60 6.39
C GLU A 88 9.56 -10.14 6.61
N GLU A 89 9.31 -9.79 7.87
CA GLU A 89 9.02 -8.41 8.26
C GLU A 89 10.21 -7.52 7.89
N PRO A 90 9.99 -6.35 7.26
CA PRO A 90 11.10 -5.46 6.92
C PRO A 90 11.77 -4.93 8.19
N ASP A 91 13.10 -4.80 8.17
CA ASP A 91 13.86 -4.18 9.25
C ASP A 91 13.41 -2.74 9.53
N GLU A 92 13.01 -2.03 8.46
CA GLU A 92 12.48 -0.68 8.54
C GLU A 92 10.94 -0.69 8.53
N ARG A 93 10.34 0.02 9.50
CA ARG A 93 8.90 0.21 9.56
C ARG A 93 8.41 1.01 8.35
N ILE A 94 7.32 0.55 7.72
CA ILE A 94 6.62 1.34 6.69
C ILE A 94 6.23 2.71 7.29
N PRO A 95 6.72 3.85 6.75
CA PRO A 95 6.49 5.17 7.31
C PRO A 95 5.00 5.57 7.24
N GLU A 96 4.63 6.59 8.02
CA GLU A 96 3.26 7.14 7.96
C GLU A 96 3.01 7.87 6.64
N PRO A 97 1.77 7.84 6.11
CA PRO A 97 1.39 8.66 4.97
C PRO A 97 1.63 10.15 5.25
N PRO A 98 2.24 10.90 4.32
CA PRO A 98 2.44 12.34 4.52
C PRO A 98 1.09 13.05 4.62
N ARG A 99 1.00 14.04 5.49
CA ARG A 99 -0.20 14.84 5.67
C ARG A 99 -0.07 16.14 4.90
N PHE A 100 -1.20 16.73 4.52
CA PHE A 100 -1.21 18.04 3.84
C PHE A 100 -0.38 19.11 4.56
N CYS A 101 -0.42 19.13 5.91
CA CYS A 101 0.35 20.08 6.72
C CYS A 101 1.87 19.86 6.66
N ASP A 102 2.35 18.69 6.25
CA ASP A 102 3.78 18.41 6.11
C ASP A 102 4.39 19.07 4.87
N LYS A 103 3.56 19.44 3.87
CA LYS A 103 3.98 20.09 2.62
C LYS A 103 4.81 21.36 2.84
N TRP A 104 4.53 22.09 3.91
CA TRP A 104 5.18 23.38 4.22
C TRP A 104 6.20 23.30 5.36
N ARG A 105 6.35 22.14 6.02
CA ARG A 105 7.27 21.97 7.16
C ARG A 105 8.72 21.72 6.75
N ARG A 106 8.97 21.27 5.52
CA ARG A 106 10.33 20.97 5.00
C ARG A 106 11.13 22.20 4.53
N LYS A 107 10.65 23.43 4.76
CA LYS A 107 11.31 24.67 4.34
C LYS A 107 12.00 25.42 5.49
N TRP A 108 12.91 24.79 6.23
CA TRP A 108 13.94 25.49 7.02
C TRP A 108 15.17 24.60 7.14
#